data_AF-A0AAW9I963-F1
#
_entry.id   AF-A0AAW9I963-F1
#
_cell.length_a   1.000
_cell.length_b   1.000
_cell.length_c   1.000
_cell.angle_alpha   90.00
_cell.angle_beta   90.00
_cell.angle_gamma   90.00
#
_symmetry.space_group_name_H-M   'P 1'
#
loop_
_entity.id
_entity.type
_entity.pdbx_description
1 polymer ?
#
loop_
_entity_poly.entity_id
_entity_poly.type
_entity_poly.pdbx_seq_one_letter_code
_entity_poly.pdbx_strand_id
1 'polypeptide(L)'
;FKQYLDIRLASLRLIASEIKEQNLDGEVAELGGYKGKFASEINKLFPNKKLYLFDTFEGFYREDLDIEKSHGYSKCKEGNFSDTNVELVKNKLPYEEKAQFIKGHFPESIKEDLPNFCFVSIDTDLY
;
A
#
# COMPACT_ATOMS: atom_id res chain seq x y z
N PHE A 1 -30.12 -3.46 6.81
CA PHE A 1 -29.06 -4.07 6.00
C PHE A 1 -28.62 -3.09 4.91
N LYS A 2 -27.69 -2.17 5.22
CA LYS A 2 -26.96 -1.42 4.18
C LYS A 2 -25.64 -2.16 3.99
N GLN A 3 -25.56 -2.99 2.97
CA GLN A 3 -24.29 -3.57 2.54
C GLN A 3 -23.51 -2.43 1.89
N TYR A 4 -22.54 -1.88 2.61
CA TYR A 4 -21.67 -0.83 2.07
C TYR A 4 -20.86 -1.43 0.92
N LEU A 5 -21.02 -0.86 -0.27
CA LEU A 5 -20.14 -1.14 -1.40
C LEU A 5 -18.78 -0.50 -1.11
N ASP A 6 -17.73 -1.31 -1.06
CA ASP A 6 -16.36 -0.83 -0.98
C ASP A 6 -15.93 -0.35 -2.38
N ILE A 7 -16.02 0.96 -2.61
CA ILE A 7 -15.74 1.60 -3.90
C ILE A 7 -14.28 1.38 -4.32
N ARG A 8 -13.35 1.42 -3.37
CA ARG A 8 -11.92 1.23 -3.65
C ARG A 8 -11.65 -0.19 -4.11
N LEU A 9 -12.24 -1.19 -3.44
CA LEU A 9 -12.15 -2.58 -3.86
C LEU A 9 -12.84 -2.84 -5.21
N ALA A 10 -14.00 -2.22 -5.45
CA ALA A 10 -14.68 -2.32 -6.75
C ALA A 10 -13.81 -1.75 -7.88
N SER A 11 -13.18 -0.59 -7.63
CA SER A 11 -12.27 0.05 -8.59
C SER A 11 -11.05 -0.81 -8.88
N LEU A 12 -10.43 -1.38 -7.85
CA LEU A 12 -9.31 -2.32 -7.99
C LEU A 12 -9.68 -3.51 -8.88
N ARG A 13 -10.88 -4.09 -8.71
CA ARG A 13 -11.34 -5.22 -9.51
C ARG A 13 -11.53 -4.86 -10.98
N LEU A 14 -12.08 -3.69 -11.28
CA LEU A 14 -12.23 -3.21 -12.66
C LEU A 14 -10.87 -2.96 -13.31
N ILE A 15 -9.97 -2.26 -12.62
CA ILE A 15 -8.61 -2.00 -13.09
C ILE A 15 -7.85 -3.33 -13.32
N ALA A 16 -7.99 -4.28 -12.41
CA ALA A 16 -7.38 -5.60 -12.56
C ALA A 16 -7.94 -6.39 -13.75
N SER A 17 -9.21 -6.21 -14.11
CA SER A 17 -9.79 -6.79 -15.34
C SER A 17 -9.13 -6.17 -16.57
N GLU A 18 -9.08 -4.85 -16.64
CA GLU A 18 -8.50 -4.11 -17.77
C GLU A 18 -7.03 -4.48 -17.99
N ILE A 19 -6.22 -4.48 -16.92
CA ILE A 19 -4.80 -4.84 -16.98
C ILE A 19 -4.60 -6.25 -17.54
N LYS A 20 -5.49 -7.20 -17.19
CA LYS A 20 -5.42 -8.58 -17.68
C LYS A 20 -5.88 -8.70 -19.13
N GLU A 21 -6.96 -8.03 -19.49
CA GLU A 21 -7.53 -8.03 -20.85
C GLU A 21 -6.55 -7.42 -21.87
N GLN A 22 -5.86 -6.34 -21.49
CA GLN A 22 -4.82 -5.71 -22.30
C GLN A 22 -3.45 -6.39 -22.20
N ASN A 23 -3.31 -7.40 -21.32
CA ASN A 23 -2.05 -8.10 -21.04
C ASN A 23 -0.90 -7.12 -20.72
N LEU A 24 -1.14 -6.13 -19.85
CA LEU A 24 -0.12 -5.12 -19.54
C LEU A 24 1.03 -5.74 -18.74
N ASP A 25 2.24 -5.45 -19.20
CA ASP A 25 3.49 -5.75 -18.51
C ASP A 25 3.71 -4.86 -17.29
N GLY A 26 4.56 -5.30 -16.37
CA GLY A 26 4.89 -4.59 -15.14
C GLY A 26 4.31 -5.23 -13.87
N GLU A 27 4.85 -4.81 -12.75
CA GLU A 27 4.53 -5.29 -11.40
C GLU A 27 3.43 -4.43 -10.77
N VAL A 28 3.04 -4.75 -9.53
CA VAL A 28 2.03 -3.98 -8.79
C VAL A 28 2.58 -3.45 -7.48
N ALA A 29 2.10 -2.29 -7.04
CA ALA A 29 2.57 -1.66 -5.80
C ALA A 29 1.46 -1.05 -4.95
N GLU A 30 1.71 -0.97 -3.65
CA GLU A 30 0.97 -0.14 -2.71
C GLU A 30 1.96 0.67 -1.85
N LEU A 31 1.71 1.97 -1.75
CA LEU A 31 2.39 2.92 -0.87
C LEU A 31 1.43 3.29 0.26
N GLY A 32 1.74 2.88 1.49
CA GLY A 32 0.85 2.98 2.65
C GLY A 32 -0.05 1.74 2.79
N GLY A 33 0.47 0.65 3.34
CA GLY A 33 -0.22 -0.64 3.43
C GLY A 33 -0.85 -0.95 4.81
N TYR A 34 -0.44 -0.26 5.87
CA TYR A 34 -0.86 -0.47 7.25
C TYR A 34 -0.98 -1.96 7.64
N LYS A 35 -2.20 -2.49 7.76
CA LYS A 35 -2.50 -3.88 8.16
C LYS A 35 -2.59 -4.86 6.99
N GLY A 36 -2.32 -4.42 5.76
CA GLY A 36 -2.22 -5.27 4.58
C GLY A 36 -3.54 -5.75 4.00
N LYS A 37 -4.67 -5.13 4.35
CA LYS A 37 -5.98 -5.57 3.83
C LYS A 37 -6.09 -5.35 2.32
N PHE A 38 -5.72 -4.15 1.85
CA PHE A 38 -5.80 -3.82 0.43
C PHE A 38 -4.67 -4.50 -0.36
N ALA A 39 -3.44 -4.51 0.18
CA ALA A 39 -2.35 -5.37 -0.28
C ALA A 39 -2.78 -6.82 -0.56
N SER A 40 -3.52 -7.46 0.35
CA SER A 40 -4.01 -8.83 0.18
C SER A 40 -4.96 -8.97 -1.01
N GLU A 41 -5.85 -8.00 -1.24
CA GLU A 41 -6.74 -7.99 -2.41
C GLU A 41 -5.97 -7.74 -3.72
N ILE A 42 -4.97 -6.86 -3.72
CA ILE A 42 -4.07 -6.66 -4.88
C ILE A 42 -3.34 -7.98 -5.19
N ASN A 43 -2.71 -8.58 -4.18
CA ASN A 43 -1.96 -9.83 -4.32
C ASN A 43 -2.86 -10.97 -4.86
N LYS A 44 -4.10 -11.05 -4.38
CA LYS A 44 -5.11 -12.00 -4.87
C LYS A 44 -5.48 -11.78 -6.33
N LEU A 45 -5.61 -10.52 -6.75
CA LEU A 45 -6.02 -10.19 -8.11
C LEU A 45 -4.87 -10.31 -9.12
N PHE A 46 -3.61 -10.20 -8.69
CA PHE A 46 -2.43 -10.32 -9.53
C PHE A 46 -1.47 -11.44 -9.06
N PRO A 47 -1.91 -12.72 -9.06
CA PRO A 47 -1.11 -13.84 -8.52
C PRO A 47 0.23 -14.07 -9.21
N ASN A 48 0.35 -13.60 -10.46
CA ASN A 48 1.54 -13.80 -11.28
C ASN A 48 2.51 -12.61 -11.26
N LYS A 49 2.11 -11.47 -10.68
CA LYS A 49 2.94 -10.25 -10.58
C LYS A 49 3.50 -10.12 -9.17
N LYS A 50 4.70 -9.57 -9.04
CA LYS A 50 5.27 -9.19 -7.75
C LYS A 50 4.50 -8.01 -7.19
N LEU A 51 4.23 -8.06 -5.90
CA LEU A 51 3.60 -6.98 -5.15
C LEU A 51 4.65 -6.25 -4.31
N TYR A 52 4.87 -4.98 -4.61
CA TYR A 52 5.77 -4.11 -3.86
C TYR A 52 4.97 -3.34 -2.80
N LEU A 53 5.30 -3.56 -1.53
CA LEU A 53 4.66 -2.92 -0.39
C LEU A 53 5.63 -1.94 0.24
N PHE A 54 5.34 -0.66 0.05
CA PHE A 54 6.08 0.44 0.62
C PHE A 54 5.33 0.91 1.87
N ASP A 55 5.94 0.75 3.04
CA ASP A 55 5.40 1.26 4.30
C ASP A 55 6.54 1.51 5.30
N THR A 56 6.31 2.36 6.29
CA THR A 56 7.25 2.51 7.41
C THR A 56 7.21 1.27 8.30
N PHE A 57 6.05 0.58 8.36
CA PHE A 57 5.70 -0.48 9.32
C PHE A 57 5.94 -0.08 10.78
N GLU A 58 6.02 1.22 11.05
CA GLU A 58 6.29 1.81 12.36
C GLU A 58 5.30 2.95 12.69
N GLY A 59 4.34 3.22 11.79
CA GLY A 59 3.43 4.35 11.89
C GLY A 59 4.05 5.65 11.35
N PHE A 60 3.46 6.78 11.70
CA PHE A 60 3.97 8.09 11.26
C PHE A 60 5.19 8.53 12.05
N TYR A 61 6.16 9.10 11.34
CA TYR A 61 7.32 9.74 11.96
C TYR A 61 6.90 11.05 12.62
N ARG A 62 7.68 11.46 13.61
CA ARG A 62 7.36 12.65 14.41
C ARG A 62 7.53 13.92 13.59
N GLU A 63 8.52 13.92 12.72
CA GLU A 63 8.83 15.00 11.78
C GLU A 63 7.64 15.32 10.88
N ASP A 64 6.96 14.30 10.34
CA ASP A 64 5.77 14.49 9.51
C ASP A 64 4.61 15.08 10.31
N LEU A 65 4.42 14.60 11.54
CA LEU A 65 3.37 15.10 12.42
C LEU A 65 3.58 16.56 12.83
N ASP A 66 4.83 16.99 12.96
CA ASP A 66 5.17 18.39 13.24
C ASP A 66 4.81 19.29 12.04
N ILE A 67 5.03 18.82 10.81
CA ILE A 67 4.61 19.52 9.58
C ILE A 67 3.08 19.61 9.52
N GLU A 68 2.38 18.50 9.71
CA GLU A 68 0.92 18.43 9.71
C GLU A 68 0.30 19.37 10.74
N LYS A 69 0.86 19.40 11.95
CA LYS A 69 0.40 20.27 13.03
C LYS A 69 0.69 21.75 12.74
N SER A 70 1.84 22.05 12.15
CA SER A 70 2.22 23.43 11.82
C SER A 70 1.32 24.05 10.75
N HIS A 71 0.83 23.22 9.81
CA HIS A 71 -0.07 23.66 8.74
C HIS A 71 -1.57 23.39 9.02
N GLY A 72 -1.89 22.65 10.09
CA GLY A 72 -3.25 22.30 10.46
C GLY A 72 -3.91 21.27 9.54
N TYR A 73 -3.11 20.43 8.87
CA TYR A 73 -3.56 19.43 7.90
C TYR A 73 -4.21 18.21 8.58
N SER A 74 -3.71 17.78 9.74
CA SER A 74 -4.22 16.60 10.44
C SER A 74 -4.21 16.72 11.97
N LYS A 75 -5.02 15.86 12.61
CA LYS A 75 -5.04 15.63 14.07
C LYS A 75 -4.32 14.33 14.46
N CYS A 76 -3.55 13.73 13.55
CA CYS A 76 -2.78 12.51 13.81
C CYS A 76 -1.79 12.70 14.97
N LYS A 77 -1.50 11.60 15.67
CA LYS A 77 -0.60 11.57 16.83
C LYS A 77 0.51 10.55 16.60
N GLU A 78 1.62 10.76 17.30
CA GLU A 78 2.76 9.84 17.34
C GLU A 78 2.28 8.45 17.80
N GLY A 79 2.63 7.41 17.06
CA GLY A 79 2.17 6.04 17.29
C GLY A 79 0.84 5.67 16.64
N ASN A 80 0.15 6.58 15.94
CA ASN A 80 -0.93 6.16 15.05
C ASN A 80 -0.36 5.23 13.96
N PHE A 81 -1.04 4.10 13.72
CA PHE A 81 -0.65 3.05 12.76
C PHE A 81 0.60 2.22 13.12
N SER A 82 1.17 2.36 14.32
CA SER A 82 2.34 1.58 14.76
C SER A 82 2.01 0.14 15.17
N ASP A 83 0.75 -0.28 15.17
CA ASP A 83 0.28 -1.63 15.50
C ASP A 83 0.33 -2.58 14.29
N THR A 84 1.40 -2.47 13.50
CA THR A 84 1.64 -3.33 12.34
C THR A 84 3.12 -3.70 12.26
N ASN A 85 3.41 -4.84 11.66
CA ASN A 85 4.76 -5.22 11.27
C ASN A 85 4.70 -6.05 9.98
N VAL A 86 5.85 -6.24 9.34
CA VAL A 86 5.97 -6.97 8.08
C VAL A 86 5.38 -8.38 8.17
N GLU A 87 5.61 -9.10 9.27
CA GLU A 87 5.11 -10.48 9.44
C GLU A 87 3.57 -10.55 9.48
N LEU A 88 2.93 -9.61 10.18
CA LEU A 88 1.47 -9.52 10.26
C LEU A 88 0.83 -9.26 8.91
N VAL A 89 1.47 -8.44 8.07
CA VAL A 89 1.01 -8.18 6.71
C VAL A 89 1.26 -9.41 5.83
N LYS A 90 2.47 -9.96 5.89
CA LYS A 90 2.88 -11.13 5.11
C LYS A 90 1.93 -12.32 5.29
N ASN A 91 1.58 -12.66 6.52
CA ASN A 91 0.68 -13.77 6.85
C ASN A 91 -0.76 -13.62 6.31
N LYS A 92 -1.14 -12.43 5.83
CA LYS A 92 -2.46 -12.17 5.21
C LYS A 92 -2.43 -12.24 3.69
N LEU A 93 -1.25 -12.32 3.09
CA LEU A 93 -1.10 -12.34 1.64
C LEU A 93 -1.34 -13.77 1.13
N PRO A 94 -2.23 -13.98 0.14
CA PRO A 94 -2.45 -15.30 -0.43
C PRO A 94 -1.23 -15.86 -1.19
N TYR A 95 -0.35 -14.99 -1.70
CA TYR A 95 0.89 -15.30 -2.41
C TYR A 95 2.03 -14.48 -1.81
N GLU A 96 2.37 -14.78 -0.55
CA GLU A 96 3.39 -14.06 0.22
C GLU A 96 4.78 -14.09 -0.43
N GLU A 97 5.09 -15.13 -1.19
CA GLU A 97 6.35 -15.30 -1.92
C GLU A 97 6.50 -14.31 -3.09
N LYS A 98 5.39 -13.72 -3.53
CA LYS A 98 5.36 -12.66 -4.55
C LYS A 98 5.50 -11.26 -3.96
N ALA A 99 5.46 -11.13 -2.64
CA ALA A 99 5.53 -9.84 -1.97
C ALA A 99 6.97 -9.38 -1.74
N GLN A 100 7.22 -8.10 -1.99
CA GLN A 100 8.48 -7.41 -1.72
C GLN A 100 8.19 -6.26 -0.76
N PHE A 101 8.71 -6.36 0.47
CA PHE A 101 8.51 -5.36 1.50
C PHE A 101 9.64 -4.34 1.45
N ILE A 102 9.30 -3.08 1.19
CA ILE A 102 10.23 -1.95 1.18
C ILE A 102 9.90 -1.10 2.39
N LYS A 103 10.65 -1.35 3.47
CA LYS A 103 10.50 -0.63 4.72
C LYS A 103 11.30 0.67 4.69
N GLY A 104 10.66 1.77 5.04
CA GLY A 104 11.34 3.01 5.41
C GLY A 104 10.50 4.26 5.25
N HIS A 105 11.10 5.39 5.58
CA HIS A 105 10.50 6.71 5.44
C HIS A 105 10.42 7.14 3.98
N PHE A 106 9.41 7.90 3.60
CA PHE A 106 9.22 8.39 2.24
C PHE A 106 9.60 9.87 2.16
N PRO A 107 10.25 10.31 1.07
CA PRO A 107 10.58 9.55 -0.14
C PRO A 107 11.90 8.75 -0.06
N GLU A 108 12.69 8.86 1.01
CA GLU A 108 14.09 8.39 1.04
C GLU A 108 14.27 6.87 0.87
N SER A 109 13.29 6.08 1.27
CA SER A 109 13.30 4.63 1.14
C SER A 109 13.02 4.13 -0.29
N ILE A 110 12.53 5.01 -1.17
CA ILE A 110 12.25 4.68 -2.57
C ILE A 110 13.54 4.77 -3.37
N LYS A 111 14.01 3.62 -3.85
CA LYS A 111 15.20 3.53 -4.71
C LYS A 111 14.85 3.89 -6.15
N GLU A 112 15.84 4.34 -6.91
CA GLU A 112 15.66 4.64 -8.33
C GLU A 112 15.51 3.37 -9.20
N ASP A 113 16.05 2.24 -8.75
CA ASP A 113 16.01 0.95 -9.46
C ASP A 113 14.73 0.17 -9.14
N LEU A 114 13.58 0.75 -9.49
CA LEU A 114 12.28 0.08 -9.40
C LEU A 114 11.86 -0.53 -10.75
N PRO A 115 11.11 -1.64 -10.73
CA PRO A 115 10.53 -2.17 -11.96
C PRO A 115 9.45 -1.23 -12.51
N ASN A 116 9.05 -1.45 -13.76
CA ASN A 116 7.85 -0.83 -14.29
C ASN A 116 6.62 -1.39 -13.57
N PHE A 117 5.65 -0.53 -13.27
CA PHE A 117 4.40 -0.92 -12.63
C PHE A 117 3.22 -0.76 -13.59
N CYS A 118 2.33 -1.75 -13.63
CA CYS A 118 1.04 -1.63 -14.30
C CYS A 118 -0.08 -1.14 -13.37
N PHE A 119 0.15 -1.17 -12.06
CA PHE A 119 -0.77 -0.67 -11.05
C PHE A 119 -0.02 -0.17 -9.81
N VAL A 120 -0.38 1.01 -9.32
CA VAL A 120 0.12 1.58 -8.06
C VAL A 120 -1.06 2.15 -7.28
N SER A 121 -1.23 1.69 -6.03
CA SER A 121 -2.12 2.31 -5.06
C SER A 121 -1.31 3.26 -4.18
N ILE A 122 -1.70 4.54 -4.13
CA ILE A 122 -1.12 5.53 -3.21
C ILE A 122 -2.15 5.80 -2.13
N ASP A 123 -1.80 5.47 -0.89
CA ASP A 123 -2.68 5.53 0.27
C ASP A 123 -1.91 6.04 1.50
N THR A 124 -1.31 7.21 1.34
CA THR A 124 -0.61 7.93 2.39
C THR A 124 -1.47 9.09 2.86
N ASP A 125 -1.73 9.17 4.17
CA ASP A 125 -2.61 10.19 4.76
C ASP A 125 -1.95 11.57 4.91
N LEU A 126 -0.63 11.66 4.72
CA LEU A 126 0.16 12.87 4.98
C LEU A 126 0.53 13.61 3.69
N TYR A 127 0.80 14.91 3.81
CA TYR A 127 1.07 15.86 2.72
C TYR A 127 2.50 15.79 2.17
#